data_AF-A0A536VZA3-F1
#
_entry.id   AF-A0A536VZA3-F1
#
_cell.length_a   1.000
_cell.length_b   1.000
_cell.length_c   1.000
_cell.angle_alpha   90.00
_cell.angle_beta   90.00
_cell.angle_gamma   90.00
#
_symmetry.space_group_name_H-M   'P 1'
#
loop_
_entity.id
_entity.type
_entity.pdbx_description
1 polymer ?
#
loop_
_entity_poly.entity_id
_entity_poly.type
_entity_poly.pdbx_seq_one_letter_code
_entity_poly.pdbx_strand_id
1 'polypeptide(L)'
;MTSNLDVDVWRGGAQGGYQRYQVPRQDSQTVLDVVTWIQRRLDPTLAYRFACRVGMCGSCAMTVNGKARWSCRTHVAKVAQDNRLTIAPLANLPIVRDLVTDMREFFDKWARAKGQFSPTATR
;
A
#
# COMPACT_ATOMS: atom_id res chain seq x y z
N MET A 1 26.35 9.78 -7.89
CA MET A 1 26.00 9.45 -6.49
C MET A 1 24.53 9.11 -6.45
N THR A 2 24.18 7.86 -6.15
CA THR A 2 22.79 7.44 -6.00
C THR A 2 22.23 8.13 -4.76
N SER A 3 21.27 9.05 -4.93
CA SER A 3 20.62 9.69 -3.78
C SER A 3 19.82 8.63 -3.02
N ASN A 4 19.79 8.72 -1.69
CA ASN A 4 18.92 7.87 -0.88
C ASN A 4 17.56 8.55 -0.69
N LEU A 5 16.54 7.71 -0.55
CA LEU A 5 15.20 8.07 -0.15
C LEU A 5 15.01 7.73 1.33
N ASP A 6 14.60 8.71 2.13
CA ASP A 6 14.19 8.50 3.51
C ASP A 6 12.73 8.05 3.54
N VAL A 7 12.49 6.83 4.03
CA VAL A 7 11.17 6.20 4.00
C VAL A 7 10.72 5.90 5.43
N ASP A 8 9.72 6.64 5.89
CA ASP A 8 9.04 6.40 7.16
C ASP A 8 7.91 5.38 6.91
N VAL A 9 8.04 4.16 7.42
CA VAL A 9 7.08 3.06 7.22
C VAL A 9 6.40 2.69 8.53
N TRP A 10 5.08 2.60 8.54
CA TRP A 10 4.33 2.12 9.70
C TRP A 10 4.62 0.64 9.98
N ARG A 11 4.92 0.31 11.23
CA ARG A 11 5.18 -1.04 11.73
C ARG A 11 4.27 -1.39 12.90
N GLY A 12 3.88 -2.65 13.00
CA GLY A 12 3.02 -3.17 14.07
C GLY A 12 1.52 -3.15 13.76
N GLY A 13 0.69 -3.26 14.81
CA GLY A 13 -0.78 -3.25 14.71
C GLY A 13 -1.37 -1.85 14.90
N ALA A 14 -2.53 -1.76 15.57
CA ALA A 14 -3.20 -0.48 15.87
C ALA A 14 -2.36 0.47 16.74
N GLN A 15 -1.56 -0.06 17.65
CA GLN A 15 -0.62 0.68 18.51
C GLN A 15 0.80 0.72 17.90
N GLY A 16 0.89 0.62 16.57
CA GLY A 16 2.15 0.65 15.85
C GLY A 16 2.82 2.02 15.83
N GLY A 17 3.94 2.12 15.11
CA GLY A 17 4.69 3.36 14.96
C GLY A 17 5.49 3.40 13.67
N TYR A 18 5.97 4.58 13.31
CA TYR A 18 6.83 4.75 12.14
C TYR A 18 8.26 4.34 12.45
N GLN A 19 8.83 3.55 11.54
CA GLN A 19 10.26 3.24 11.51
C GLN A 19 10.86 3.76 10.21
N ARG A 20 12.02 4.40 10.31
CA ARG A 20 12.72 4.98 9.16
C ARG A 20 13.65 3.96 8.49
N TYR A 21 13.65 3.98 7.17
CA TYR A 21 14.55 3.20 6.31
C TYR A 21 15.20 4.12 5.28
N GLN A 22 16.42 3.79 4.87
CA GLN A 22 17.07 4.41 3.73
C GLN A 22 17.05 3.47 2.54
N VAL A 23 16.44 3.91 1.45
CA VAL A 23 16.28 3.11 0.22
C VAL A 23 17.00 3.81 -0.93
N PRO A 24 17.82 3.11 -1.73
CA PRO A 24 18.43 3.72 -2.91
C PRO A 24 17.35 4.24 -3.86
N ARG A 25 17.47 5.51 -4.25
CA ARG A 25 16.57 6.10 -5.26
C ARG A 25 16.96 5.60 -6.64
N GLN A 26 15.96 5.19 -7.41
CA GLN A 26 16.14 4.70 -8.78
C GLN A 26 15.20 5.45 -9.72
N ASP A 27 15.59 5.50 -11.00
CA ASP A 27 14.71 6.01 -12.05
C ASP A 27 13.53 5.07 -12.27
N SER A 28 12.34 5.63 -12.53
CA SER A 28 11.09 4.89 -12.73
C SER A 28 10.66 3.97 -11.56
N GLN A 29 11.20 4.17 -10.36
CA GLN A 29 10.87 3.40 -9.15
C GLN A 29 9.40 3.62 -8.72
N THR A 30 8.69 2.54 -8.43
CA THR A 30 7.36 2.58 -7.82
C THR A 30 7.45 2.50 -6.30
N VAL A 31 6.39 2.92 -5.60
CA VAL A 31 6.31 2.75 -4.15
C VAL A 31 6.35 1.27 -3.76
N LEU A 32 5.79 0.37 -4.59
CA LEU A 32 5.88 -1.07 -4.34
C LEU A 32 7.34 -1.58 -4.39
N ASP A 33 8.16 -1.02 -5.28
CA ASP A 33 9.59 -1.36 -5.36
C ASP A 33 10.33 -0.94 -4.09
N VAL A 34 10.00 0.23 -3.54
CA VAL A 34 10.55 0.72 -2.27
C VAL A 34 10.21 -0.23 -1.12
N VAL A 35 8.93 -0.59 -0.95
CA VAL A 35 8.48 -1.52 0.10
C VAL A 35 9.13 -2.91 -0.07
N THR A 36 9.23 -3.37 -1.32
CA THR A 36 9.87 -4.65 -1.64
C THR A 36 11.37 -4.63 -1.35
N TRP A 37 12.05 -3.52 -1.62
CA TRP A 37 13.46 -3.35 -1.27
C TRP A 37 13.68 -3.40 0.24
N ILE A 38 12.85 -2.69 1.00
CA ILE A 38 12.90 -2.71 2.47
C ILE A 38 12.75 -4.15 2.97
N GLN A 39 11.70 -4.86 2.54
CA GLN A 39 11.50 -6.23 2.99
C GLN A 39 12.67 -7.15 2.61
N ARG A 40 13.15 -7.08 1.38
CA ARG A 40 14.15 -8.03 0.89
C ARG A 40 15.57 -7.75 1.35
N ARG A 41 15.89 -6.51 1.72
CA ARG A 41 17.28 -6.09 1.97
C ARG A 41 17.52 -5.48 3.35
N LEU A 42 16.50 -4.92 3.99
CA LEU A 42 16.66 -4.16 5.24
C LEU A 42 15.93 -4.82 6.40
N ASP A 43 14.69 -5.26 6.19
CA ASP A 43 13.89 -5.90 7.23
C ASP A 43 12.92 -6.95 6.65
N PRO A 44 13.30 -8.24 6.66
CA PRO A 44 12.47 -9.34 6.12
C PRO A 44 11.17 -9.57 6.90
N THR A 45 10.98 -8.92 8.04
CA THR A 45 9.77 -9.07 8.87
C THR A 45 8.64 -8.12 8.46
N LEU A 46 8.88 -7.18 7.53
CA LEU A 46 7.87 -6.24 7.04
C LEU A 46 6.73 -6.95 6.30
N ALA A 47 5.51 -6.85 6.83
CA ALA A 47 4.32 -7.40 6.19
C ALA A 47 3.66 -6.38 5.24
N TYR A 48 3.39 -6.81 4.01
CA TYR A 48 2.64 -6.05 3.02
C TYR A 48 1.96 -6.98 2.01
N ARG A 49 0.91 -6.51 1.33
CA ARG A 49 0.18 -7.28 0.31
C ARG A 49 0.43 -6.72 -1.09
N PHE A 50 0.57 -7.60 -2.07
CA PHE A 50 0.57 -7.28 -3.50
C PHE A 50 0.23 -8.54 -4.30
N ALA A 51 -0.19 -8.38 -5.56
CA ALA A 51 -0.42 -9.50 -6.49
C ALA A 51 -0.03 -9.14 -7.93
N CYS A 52 -0.93 -8.50 -8.69
CA CYS A 52 -0.77 -8.33 -10.15
C CYS A 52 0.38 -7.43 -10.60
N ARG A 53 0.85 -6.50 -9.75
CA ARG A 53 1.85 -5.45 -10.05
C ARG A 53 1.57 -4.53 -11.24
N VAL A 54 0.43 -4.67 -11.92
CA VAL A 54 0.01 -3.83 -13.06
C VAL A 54 -1.15 -2.89 -12.71
N GLY A 55 -1.57 -2.88 -11.44
CA GLY A 55 -2.67 -2.09 -10.91
C GLY A 55 -4.02 -2.43 -11.54
N MET A 56 -4.36 -3.72 -11.47
CA MET A 56 -5.68 -4.26 -11.81
C MET A 56 -6.40 -4.81 -10.58
N CYS A 57 -5.68 -5.51 -9.68
CA CYS A 57 -6.29 -6.22 -8.55
C CYS A 57 -6.57 -5.37 -7.30
N GLY A 58 -5.97 -4.18 -7.16
CA GLY A 58 -6.07 -3.37 -5.93
C GLY A 58 -5.33 -3.88 -4.69
N SER A 59 -4.74 -5.09 -4.69
CA SER A 59 -4.14 -5.72 -3.49
C SER A 59 -2.96 -4.99 -2.84
N CYS A 60 -2.33 -4.05 -3.56
CA CYS A 60 -1.18 -3.28 -3.10
C CYS A 60 -1.54 -1.86 -2.60
N ALA A 61 -2.82 -1.65 -2.32
CA ALA A 61 -3.32 -0.36 -1.84
C ALA A 61 -2.73 -0.05 -0.45
N MET A 62 -2.14 1.14 -0.33
CA MET A 62 -1.48 1.66 0.88
C MET A 62 -1.73 3.17 0.98
N THR A 63 -1.55 3.75 2.16
CA THR A 63 -1.52 5.20 2.34
C THR A 63 -0.10 5.69 2.09
N VAL A 64 0.09 6.56 1.10
CA VAL A 64 1.39 7.13 0.73
C VAL A 64 1.30 8.65 0.80
N ASN A 65 2.11 9.26 1.68
CA ASN A 65 2.08 10.69 1.99
C ASN A 65 0.65 11.17 2.28
N GLY A 66 -0.05 10.45 3.17
CA GLY A 66 -1.40 10.75 3.62
C GLY A 66 -2.53 10.44 2.63
N LYS A 67 -2.24 9.92 1.41
CA LYS A 67 -3.25 9.60 0.41
C LYS A 67 -3.28 8.11 0.09
N ALA A 68 -4.48 7.53 -0.01
CA ALA A 68 -4.65 6.15 -0.47
C ALA A 68 -4.22 6.03 -1.94
N ARG A 69 -3.35 5.07 -2.25
CA ARG A 69 -2.79 4.86 -3.59
C ARG A 69 -2.55 3.39 -3.87
N TRP A 70 -2.56 3.03 -5.15
CA TRP A 70 -2.04 1.74 -5.61
C TRP A 70 -0.53 1.82 -5.73
N SER A 71 0.19 1.23 -4.78
CA SER A 71 1.65 1.38 -4.67
C SER A 71 2.39 0.90 -5.93
N CYS A 72 1.88 -0.14 -6.61
CA CYS A 72 2.48 -0.65 -7.86
C CYS A 72 2.37 0.28 -9.08
N ARG A 73 1.48 1.28 -9.05
CA ARG A 73 1.33 2.28 -10.14
C ARG A 73 1.81 3.67 -9.73
N THR A 74 2.18 3.83 -8.47
CA THR A 74 2.59 5.11 -7.92
C THR A 74 4.09 5.23 -8.06
N HIS A 75 4.54 6.08 -8.97
CA HIS A 75 5.96 6.40 -9.10
C HIS A 75 6.43 7.29 -7.96
N VAL A 76 7.56 6.96 -7.35
CA VAL A 76 8.22 7.73 -6.28
C VAL A 76 8.43 9.17 -6.72
N ALA A 77 8.87 9.40 -7.96
CA ALA A 77 9.11 10.73 -8.51
C ALA A 77 7.87 11.65 -8.51
N LYS A 78 6.65 11.09 -8.48
CA LYS A 78 5.40 11.87 -8.48
C LYS A 78 4.89 12.21 -7.08
N VAL A 79 5.39 11.53 -6.04
CA VAL A 79 4.81 11.61 -4.70
C VAL A 79 5.81 11.95 -3.61
N ALA A 80 7.10 11.65 -3.79
CA ALA A 80 8.14 12.01 -2.85
C ALA A 80 8.38 13.51 -2.84
N GLN A 81 8.52 14.07 -1.63
CA GLN A 81 8.88 15.46 -1.39
C GLN A 81 10.22 15.47 -0.66
N ASP A 82 11.20 16.23 -1.14
CA ASP A 82 12.54 16.33 -0.53
C ASP A 82 13.22 14.98 -0.26
N ASN A 83 13.08 14.02 -1.18
CA ASN A 83 13.55 12.62 -1.02
C ASN A 83 12.93 11.89 0.18
N ARG A 84 11.72 12.27 0.61
CA ARG A 84 10.99 11.61 1.70
C ARG A 84 9.70 10.96 1.24
N LEU A 85 9.43 9.78 1.79
CA LEU A 85 8.16 9.08 1.71
C LEU A 85 7.67 8.66 3.09
N THR A 86 6.38 8.72 3.29
CA THR A 86 5.67 8.14 4.42
C THR A 86 4.69 7.11 3.89
N ILE A 87 4.82 5.87 4.36
CA ILE A 87 4.00 4.73 3.93
C ILE A 87 3.30 4.15 5.15
N ALA A 88 1.98 4.04 5.08
CA ALA A 88 1.13 3.55 6.15
C ALA A 88 0.09 2.56 5.60
N PRO A 89 -0.52 1.72 6.46
CA PRO A 89 -1.69 0.93 6.09
C PRO A 89 -2.82 1.82 5.58
N LEU A 90 -3.79 1.22 4.89
CA LEU A 90 -5.00 1.95 4.49
C LEU A 90 -5.73 2.49 5.72
N ALA A 91 -6.08 3.78 5.66
CA ALA A 91 -6.89 4.40 6.71
C ALA A 91 -8.28 3.76 6.79
N ASN A 92 -8.90 3.82 7.97
CA ASN A 92 -10.26 3.34 8.25
C ASN A 92 -10.47 1.83 8.06
N LEU A 93 -9.40 1.04 7.99
CA LEU A 93 -9.47 -0.42 7.98
C LEU A 93 -8.64 -1.00 9.14
N PRO A 94 -9.10 -2.08 9.80
CA PRO A 94 -8.33 -2.71 10.86
C PRO A 94 -6.96 -3.17 10.35
N ILE A 95 -5.90 -2.86 11.11
CA ILE A 95 -4.53 -3.27 10.78
C ILE A 95 -4.34 -4.71 11.25
N VAL A 96 -4.00 -5.61 10.32
CA VAL A 96 -3.59 -6.99 10.65
C VAL A 96 -2.14 -6.98 11.12
N ARG A 97 -1.24 -6.38 10.32
CA ARG A 97 0.18 -6.20 10.64
C ARG A 97 0.85 -5.26 9.64
N ASP A 98 1.63 -4.31 10.13
CA ASP A 98 2.41 -3.35 9.35
C ASP A 98 1.53 -2.64 8.29
N LEU A 99 1.73 -2.94 6.99
CA LEU A 99 0.99 -2.34 5.88
C LEU A 99 -0.22 -3.19 5.43
N VAL A 100 -0.49 -4.31 6.12
CA VAL A 100 -1.60 -5.21 5.81
C VAL A 100 -2.82 -4.84 6.63
N THR A 101 -3.92 -4.51 5.93
CA THR A 101 -5.23 -4.28 6.53
C THR A 101 -6.17 -5.45 6.27
N ASP A 102 -7.20 -5.54 7.12
CA ASP A 102 -8.33 -6.44 6.95
C ASP A 102 -9.34 -5.83 5.98
N MET A 103 -9.68 -6.57 4.92
CA MET A 103 -10.60 -6.14 3.87
C MET A 103 -11.98 -6.79 3.98
N ARG A 104 -12.22 -7.67 4.97
CA ARG A 104 -13.48 -8.43 5.10
C ARG A 104 -14.68 -7.50 5.16
N GLU A 105 -14.67 -6.53 6.06
CA GLU A 105 -15.79 -5.60 6.22
C GLU A 105 -16.07 -4.79 4.94
N PHE A 106 -15.03 -4.39 4.21
CA PHE A 106 -15.17 -3.71 2.92
C PHE A 106 -15.91 -4.60 1.90
N PHE A 107 -15.48 -5.85 1.76
CA PHE A 107 -16.12 -6.78 0.81
C PHE A 107 -17.53 -7.18 1.25
N ASP A 108 -17.79 -7.32 2.55
CA ASP A 108 -19.13 -7.59 3.07
C ASP A 108 -20.10 -6.43 2.77
N LYS A 109 -19.63 -5.18 2.90
CA LYS A 109 -20.41 -3.99 2.52
C LYS A 109 -20.64 -3.96 1.00
N TRP A 110 -19.62 -4.27 0.20
CA TRP A 110 -19.73 -4.32 -1.25
C TRP A 110 -20.74 -5.38 -1.72
N ALA A 111 -20.71 -6.58 -1.14
CA ALA A 111 -21.68 -7.64 -1.44
C ALA A 111 -23.12 -7.23 -1.09
N ARG A 112 -23.32 -6.56 0.06
CA ARG A 112 -24.63 -6.03 0.48
C ARG A 112 -25.20 -4.97 -0.46
N ALA A 113 -24.36 -4.26 -1.20
CA ALA A 113 -24.79 -3.27 -2.18
C ALA A 113 -25.47 -3.90 -3.41
N LYS A 114 -25.42 -5.25 -3.56
CA LYS A 114 -26.05 -5.99 -4.68
C LYS A 114 -25.65 -5.42 -6.04
N GLY A 115 -24.35 -5.33 -6.31
CA GLY A 115 -23.77 -4.95 -7.60
C GLY A 115 -23.97 -6.01 -8.70
N GLN A 116 -25.17 -6.59 -8.77
CA GLN A 116 -25.57 -7.64 -9.69
C GLN A 116 -26.86 -7.22 -10.38
N PHE A 117 -27.02 -7.64 -11.63
CA PHE A 117 -28.29 -7.49 -12.32
C PHE A 117 -29.33 -8.44 -11.70
N SER A 118 -30.48 -7.89 -11.30
CA SER A 118 -31.63 -8.67 -10.84
C SER A 118 -32.76 -8.50 -11.85
N PRO A 119 -33.02 -9.50 -12.71
CA PRO A 119 -34.12 -9.41 -13.67
C PRO A 119 -35.47 -9.36 -12.95
N THR A 120 -36.40 -8.56 -13.46
CA THR A 120 -37.83 -8.76 -13.21
C THR A 120 -38.38 -9.86 -14.11
N ALA A 121 -39.47 -10.51 -13.69
CA ALA A 121 -40.11 -11.58 -14.46
C ALA A 121 -40.29 -11.14 -15.92
N THR A 122 -39.66 -11.88 -16.83
CA THR A 122 -39.84 -11.71 -18.27
C THR A 122 -41.28 -12.05 -18.61
N ARG A 123 -41.94 -11.16 -19.37
CA ARG A 123 -43.24 -11.46 -19.99
C ARG A 123 -43.09 -12.59 -21.00
#